data_AF-A0A842QEI4-F1
#
_entry.id   AF-A0A842QEI4-F1
#
_cell.length_a   1.000
_cell.length_b   1.000
_cell.length_c   1.000
_cell.angle_alpha   90.00
_cell.angle_beta   90.00
_cell.angle_gamma   90.00
#
_symmetry.space_group_name_H-M   'P 1'
#
loop_
_entity.id
_entity.type
_entity.pdbx_description
1 polymer ?
#
loop_
_entity_poly.entity_id
_entity_poly.type
_entity_poly.pdbx_seq_one_letter_code
_entity_poly.pdbx_strand_id
1 'polypeptide(L)'
;MKEDKQTPKEEAEEIREIFSALNESIPKLISGLVNSVYSPEAAAKMAEAIGGFYAKLKEQGLPDEVALKMTKQYASALDFGKIMDMAQQGEEIDISAEIEE
;
A
#
# COMPACT_ATOMS: atom_id res chain seq x y z
N MET A 1 -15.35 -28.40 39.37
CA MET A 1 -15.16 -27.56 38.18
C MET A 1 -14.84 -28.52 37.04
N LYS A 2 -15.70 -28.59 36.01
CA LYS A 2 -15.40 -29.36 34.81
C LYS A 2 -14.49 -28.48 33.96
N GLU A 3 -13.28 -28.94 33.66
CA GLU A 3 -12.45 -28.31 32.64
C GLU A 3 -13.17 -28.49 31.30
N ASP A 4 -13.68 -27.40 30.72
CA ASP A 4 -14.06 -27.35 29.31
C ASP A 4 -12.77 -27.53 28.50
N LYS A 5 -12.43 -28.77 28.19
CA LYS A 5 -11.39 -29.06 27.20
C LYS A 5 -12.04 -28.92 25.83
N GLN A 6 -11.80 -27.77 25.20
CA GLN A 6 -12.10 -27.60 23.77
C GLN A 6 -11.45 -28.75 23.00
N THR A 7 -12.21 -29.31 22.08
CA THR A 7 -11.70 -30.34 21.18
C THR A 7 -10.71 -29.71 20.20
N PRO A 8 -9.71 -30.46 19.69
CA PRO A 8 -8.77 -29.94 18.69
C PRO A 8 -9.44 -29.35 17.44
N LYS A 9 -10.68 -29.78 17.15
CA LYS A 9 -11.50 -29.25 16.07
C LYS A 9 -12.06 -27.86 16.39
N GLU A 10 -12.54 -27.65 17.62
CA GLU A 10 -13.05 -26.36 18.08
C GLU A 10 -11.93 -25.31 18.14
N GLU A 11 -10.72 -25.69 18.60
CA GLU A 11 -9.54 -24.81 18.57
C GLU A 11 -9.14 -24.41 17.14
N ALA A 12 -9.18 -25.35 16.19
CA ALA A 12 -8.87 -25.06 14.79
C ALA A 12 -9.91 -24.16 14.12
N GLU A 13 -11.20 -24.30 14.48
CA GLU A 13 -12.27 -23.42 14.01
C GLU A 13 -12.11 -22.00 14.57
N GLU A 14 -11.80 -21.84 15.85
CA GLU A 14 -11.57 -20.54 16.49
C GLU A 14 -10.36 -19.80 15.89
N ILE A 15 -9.25 -20.52 15.63
CA ILE A 15 -8.08 -19.96 14.95
C ILE A 15 -8.45 -19.49 13.53
N ARG A 16 -9.23 -20.28 12.78
CA ARG A 16 -9.68 -19.88 11.43
C ARG A 16 -10.55 -18.63 11.45
N GLU A 17 -11.42 -18.47 12.44
CA GLU A 17 -12.24 -17.27 12.59
C GLU A 17 -11.38 -16.03 12.88
N ILE A 18 -10.40 -16.14 13.79
CA ILE A 18 -9.46 -15.06 14.09
C ILE A 18 -8.66 -14.67 12.84
N PHE A 19 -8.12 -15.66 12.12
CA PHE A 19 -7.35 -15.41 10.90
C PHE A 19 -8.23 -14.81 9.78
N SER A 20 -9.48 -15.25 9.65
CA SER A 20 -10.43 -14.67 8.69
C SER A 20 -10.74 -13.21 9.02
N ALA A 21 -10.98 -12.90 10.30
CA ALA A 21 -11.22 -11.52 10.76
C ALA A 21 -10.01 -10.61 10.56
N LEU A 22 -8.79 -11.12 10.73
CA LEU A 22 -7.55 -10.42 10.43
C LEU A 22 -7.38 -10.20 8.92
N ASN A 23 -7.64 -11.23 8.11
CA ASN A 23 -7.54 -11.16 6.66
C ASN A 23 -8.54 -10.13 6.06
N GLU A 24 -9.69 -9.91 6.69
CA GLU A 24 -10.61 -8.84 6.28
C GLU A 24 -10.16 -7.45 6.74
N SER A 25 -9.48 -7.36 7.88
CA SER A 25 -9.17 -6.08 8.54
C SER A 25 -7.87 -5.46 8.04
N ILE A 26 -6.83 -6.27 7.80
CA ILE A 26 -5.51 -5.80 7.36
C ILE A 26 -5.57 -5.09 6.00
N PRO A 27 -6.22 -5.64 4.94
CA PRO A 27 -6.33 -4.96 3.66
C PRO A 27 -7.12 -3.66 3.74
N LYS A 28 -8.16 -3.60 4.59
CA LYS A 28 -8.94 -2.36 4.82
C LYS A 28 -8.09 -1.27 5.47
N LEU A 29 -7.22 -1.63 6.42
CA LEU A 29 -6.30 -0.67 7.05
C LEU A 29 -5.24 -0.17 6.05
N ILE A 30 -4.64 -1.06 5.28
CA ILE A 30 -3.67 -0.70 4.23
C ILE A 30 -4.35 0.22 3.20
N SER A 31 -5.53 -0.18 2.71
CA SER A 31 -6.33 0.63 1.78
C SER A 31 -6.71 1.99 2.37
N GLY A 32 -7.06 2.05 3.65
CA GLY A 32 -7.37 3.30 4.35
C GLY A 32 -6.16 4.24 4.45
N LEU A 33 -4.97 3.69 4.75
CA LEU A 33 -3.72 4.45 4.78
C LEU A 33 -3.32 4.93 3.38
N VAL A 34 -3.43 4.06 2.37
CA VAL A 34 -3.19 4.42 0.96
C VAL A 34 -4.15 5.53 0.53
N ASN A 35 -5.46 5.39 0.78
CA ASN A 35 -6.45 6.42 0.45
C ASN A 35 -6.22 7.74 1.20
N SER A 36 -5.72 7.68 2.44
CA SER A 36 -5.36 8.88 3.22
C SER A 36 -4.16 9.60 2.60
N VAL A 37 -3.16 8.86 2.14
CA VAL A 37 -1.95 9.38 1.47
C VAL A 37 -2.23 9.78 0.01
N TYR A 38 -3.26 9.24 -0.63
CA TYR A 38 -3.74 9.61 -1.97
C TYR A 38 -4.96 10.55 -1.96
N SER A 39 -5.21 11.22 -0.84
CA SER A 39 -6.26 12.24 -0.77
C SER A 39 -6.01 13.37 -1.80
N PRO A 40 -7.06 14.06 -2.28
CA PRO A 40 -6.90 15.22 -3.16
C PRO A 40 -5.92 16.27 -2.63
N GLU A 41 -5.83 16.42 -1.31
CA GLU A 41 -4.89 17.31 -0.64
C GLU A 41 -3.42 16.84 -0.80
N ALA A 42 -3.16 15.54 -0.62
CA ALA A 42 -1.83 14.98 -0.80
C ALA A 42 -1.38 15.03 -2.27
N ALA A 43 -2.30 14.74 -3.20
CA ALA A 43 -2.06 14.92 -4.63
C ALA A 43 -1.74 16.38 -4.99
N ALA A 44 -2.45 17.35 -4.40
CA ALA A 44 -2.20 18.78 -4.60
C ALA A 44 -0.82 19.22 -4.07
N LYS A 45 -0.47 18.84 -2.83
CA LYS A 45 0.86 19.12 -2.25
C LYS A 45 1.98 18.51 -3.08
N MET A 46 1.75 17.33 -3.65
CA MET A 46 2.74 16.69 -4.49
C MET A 46 2.89 17.38 -5.85
N ALA A 47 1.79 17.77 -6.49
CA ALA A 47 1.83 18.55 -7.72
C ALA A 47 2.60 19.87 -7.51
N GLU A 48 2.38 20.54 -6.38
CA GLU A 48 3.14 21.72 -5.97
C GLU A 48 4.64 21.42 -5.83
N ALA A 49 5.01 20.31 -5.18
CA ALA A 49 6.41 19.91 -5.03
C ALA A 49 7.09 19.61 -6.38
N ILE A 50 6.41 18.89 -7.28
CA ILE A 50 6.91 18.57 -8.64
C ILE A 50 7.09 19.86 -9.46
N GLY A 51 6.10 20.76 -9.42
CA GLY A 51 6.15 22.05 -10.11
C GLY A 51 7.24 22.97 -9.55
N GLY A 52 7.37 23.05 -8.22
CA GLY A 52 8.41 23.81 -7.55
C GLY A 52 9.81 23.29 -7.83
N PHE A 53 9.98 21.97 -7.94
CA PHE A 53 11.25 21.35 -8.36
C PHE A 53 11.61 21.77 -9.79
N TYR A 54 10.68 21.68 -10.74
CA TYR A 54 10.89 22.15 -12.11
C TYR A 54 11.27 23.63 -12.16
N ALA A 55 10.51 24.48 -11.46
CA ALA A 55 10.76 25.93 -11.42
C ALA A 55 12.17 26.24 -10.90
N LYS A 56 12.59 25.61 -9.81
CA LYS A 56 13.94 25.77 -9.27
C LYS A 56 15.04 25.33 -10.23
N LEU A 57 14.87 24.22 -10.94
CA LEU A 57 15.86 23.79 -11.95
C LEU A 57 16.04 24.86 -13.02
N LYS A 58 14.95 25.47 -13.48
CA LYS A 58 14.99 26.59 -14.45
C LYS A 58 15.65 27.84 -13.88
N GLU A 59 15.34 28.19 -12.62
CA GLU A 59 15.98 29.31 -11.93
C GLU A 59 17.50 29.12 -11.78
N GLN A 60 17.96 27.88 -11.61
CA GLN A 60 19.39 27.53 -11.59
C GLN A 60 20.04 27.54 -12.99
N GLY A 61 19.29 27.90 -14.03
CA GLY A 61 19.80 28.03 -15.40
C GLY A 61 19.82 26.73 -16.19
N LEU A 62 19.14 25.67 -15.74
CA LEU A 62 19.00 24.48 -16.58
C LEU A 62 18.08 24.78 -17.78
N PRO A 63 18.43 24.30 -18.99
CA PRO A 63 17.56 24.36 -20.15
C PRO A 63 16.22 23.66 -19.87
N ASP A 64 15.11 24.20 -20.40
CA ASP A 64 13.75 23.68 -20.17
C ASP A 64 13.63 22.17 -20.43
N GLU A 65 14.24 21.64 -21.50
CA GLU A 65 14.21 20.20 -21.79
C GLU A 65 14.92 19.35 -20.73
N VAL A 66 16.04 19.83 -20.20
CA VAL A 66 16.82 19.13 -19.17
C VAL A 66 16.08 19.17 -17.84
N ALA A 67 15.56 20.34 -17.46
CA ALA A 67 14.74 20.51 -16.27
C ALA A 67 13.49 19.61 -16.32
N LEU A 68 12.79 19.59 -17.46
CA LEU A 68 11.60 18.76 -17.65
C LEU A 68 11.93 17.27 -17.56
N LYS A 69 13.05 16.83 -18.14
CA LYS A 69 13.51 15.44 -18.06
C LYS A 69 13.78 15.04 -16.61
N MET A 70 14.51 15.85 -15.84
CA MET A 70 14.81 15.57 -14.44
C MET A 70 13.55 15.56 -13.57
N THR A 71 12.63 16.49 -13.79
CA THR A 71 11.33 16.51 -13.09
C THR A 71 10.51 15.26 -13.39
N LYS A 72 10.46 14.81 -14.65
CA LYS A 72 9.79 13.56 -15.03
C LYS A 72 10.41 12.36 -14.32
N GLN A 73 11.74 12.26 -14.28
CA GLN A 73 12.44 11.19 -13.56
C GLN A 73 12.14 11.22 -12.05
N TYR A 74 12.13 12.40 -11.44
CA TYR A 74 11.75 12.58 -10.03
C TYR A 74 10.31 12.14 -9.76
N ALA A 75 9.35 12.59 -10.58
CA ALA A 75 7.96 12.20 -10.46
C ALA A 75 7.73 10.70 -10.69
N SER A 76 8.46 10.09 -11.64
CA SER A 76 8.40 8.64 -11.90
C SER A 76 9.04 7.80 -10.79
N ALA A 77 10.02 8.33 -10.05
CA ALA A 77 10.58 7.62 -8.90
C ALA A 77 9.58 7.52 -7.73
N LEU A 78 8.58 8.41 -7.69
CA LEU A 78 7.46 8.35 -6.75
C LEU A 78 6.37 7.36 -7.21
N ASP A 79 6.73 6.35 -8.02
CA ASP A 79 5.87 5.47 -8.82
C ASP A 79 4.62 4.96 -8.06
N PHE A 80 3.58 5.78 -8.15
CA PHE A 80 2.29 5.52 -7.55
C PHE A 80 1.55 4.37 -8.22
N GLY A 81 1.91 4.01 -9.46
CA GLY A 81 1.36 2.83 -10.13
C GLY A 81 1.76 1.58 -9.35
N LYS A 82 3.04 1.46 -8.99
CA LYS A 82 3.52 0.34 -8.17
C LYS A 82 2.93 0.29 -6.78
N ILE A 83 2.78 1.43 -6.10
CA ILE A 83 2.19 1.47 -4.75
C ILE A 83 0.69 1.12 -4.83
N MET A 84 -0.02 1.58 -5.86
CA MET A 84 -1.42 1.25 -6.13
C MET A 84 -1.59 -0.22 -6.55
N ASP A 85 -0.70 -0.75 -7.38
CA ASP A 85 -0.65 -2.15 -7.80
C ASP A 85 -0.40 -3.06 -6.59
N MET A 86 0.52 -2.67 -5.68
CA MET A 86 0.73 -3.37 -4.42
C MET A 86 -0.50 -3.31 -3.49
N ALA A 87 -1.24 -2.20 -3.49
CA ALA A 87 -2.47 -2.05 -2.73
C ALA A 87 -3.64 -2.85 -3.36
N GLN A 88 -3.64 -3.02 -4.69
CA GLN A 88 -4.64 -3.79 -5.44
C GLN A 88 -4.34 -5.30 -5.47
N GLN A 89 -3.08 -5.71 -5.44
CA GLN A 89 -2.64 -7.11 -5.39
C GLN A 89 -2.69 -7.73 -3.97
N GLY A 90 -3.45 -7.15 -3.05
CA GLY A 90 -3.70 -7.69 -1.71
C GLY A 90 -4.65 -8.90 -1.65
N GLU A 91 -4.75 -9.70 -2.72
CA GLU A 91 -5.61 -10.87 -2.91
C GLU A 91 -4.76 -11.89 -3.70
N GLU A 92 -4.39 -13.12 -3.29
CA GLU A 92 -4.63 -14.01 -2.14
C GLU A 92 -3.25 -14.53 -1.67
N ILE A 93 -2.96 -14.56 -0.36
CA ILE A 93 -1.98 -15.54 0.14
C ILE A 93 -2.80 -16.81 0.39
N ASP A 94 -2.73 -17.76 -0.55
CA ASP A 94 -3.35 -19.07 -0.38
C ASP A 94 -2.52 -19.91 0.61
N ILE A 95 -2.90 -19.85 1.89
CA ILE A 95 -2.27 -20.62 2.98
C ILE A 95 -2.80 -22.07 3.00
N SER A 96 -3.66 -22.48 2.04
CA SER A 96 -4.20 -23.84 2.02
C SER A 96 -3.24 -24.91 1.49
N ALA A 97 -2.06 -24.52 1.01
CA ALA A 97 -1.10 -25.45 0.38
C ALA A 97 -0.09 -26.13 1.32
N GLU A 98 -0.03 -25.82 2.62
CA GLU A 98 1.04 -26.33 3.52
C GLU A 98 0.55 -27.22 4.69
N ILE A 99 -0.62 -27.86 4.57
CA ILE A 99 -1.01 -28.94 5.50
C ILE A 99 -1.36 -30.22 4.73
N GLU A 100 -0.36 -30.78 4.05
CA GLU A 100 -0.27 -32.21 3.77
C GLU A 100 1.16 -32.69 4.06
N GLU A 101 1.39 -33.04 5.33
CA GLU A 101 2.07 -34.29 5.74
C GLU A 101 1.80 -34.59 7.22
#